data_AF-A0A8S3HNV1-F1
#
_entry.id   AF-A0A8S3HNV1-F1
#
_cell.length_a   1.000
_cell.length_b   1.000
_cell.length_c   1.000
_cell.angle_alpha   90.00
_cell.angle_beta   90.00
_cell.angle_gamma   90.00
#
_symmetry.space_group_name_H-M   'P 1'
#
loop_
_entity.id
_entity.type
_entity.pdbx_description
1 polymer ?
#
loop_
_entity_poly.entity_id
_entity_poly.type
_entity_poly.pdbx_seq_one_letter_code
_entity_poly.pdbx_strand_id
1 'polypeptide(L)'
;CDILLDAVKSSDLSLVKLASSAISNTVLEFSTCRAKLLSGGILDILLAFLAHPDHDLSINGMWALRNLSYLSTLKIKQDVINGLTIDRIYSLLEQCTDERFLICLLSLLRNIFNEKDTQIILPMFNPVKLLTTLQKMHEKNYSVEVSREISILIDHLNSSNASPRQRLPSDSVNPTCRTSLFPECNE
;
A
#
# COMPACT_ATOMS: atom_id res chain seq x y z
N CYS A 1 -9.18 -0.08 24.12
CA CYS A 1 -9.56 -0.05 22.69
C CYS A 1 -11.03 0.29 22.55
N ASP A 2 -11.90 -0.22 23.43
CA ASP A 2 -13.34 0.08 23.44
C ASP A 2 -13.61 1.59 23.52
N ILE A 3 -12.89 2.31 24.40
CA ILE A 3 -12.95 3.79 24.47
C ILE A 3 -12.67 4.46 23.11
N LEU A 4 -11.73 3.93 22.30
CA LEU A 4 -11.45 4.49 20.97
C LEU A 4 -12.60 4.20 19.99
N LEU A 5 -13.22 3.02 20.07
CA LEU A 5 -14.40 2.68 19.26
C LEU A 5 -15.61 3.52 19.64
N ASP A 6 -15.80 3.82 20.92
CA ASP A 6 -16.89 4.68 21.37
C ASP A 6 -16.62 6.13 20.96
N ALA A 7 -15.38 6.61 21.13
CA ALA A 7 -14.99 7.96 20.76
C ALA A 7 -15.13 8.24 19.25
N VAL A 8 -14.78 7.27 18.39
CA VAL A 8 -14.89 7.42 16.93
C VAL A 8 -16.35 7.38 16.43
N LYS A 9 -17.28 6.91 17.26
CA LYS A 9 -18.73 6.89 17.00
C LYS A 9 -19.47 8.07 17.64
N SER A 10 -18.74 8.96 18.34
CA SER A 10 -19.32 10.13 18.99
C SER A 10 -19.94 11.09 17.96
N SER A 11 -20.92 11.88 18.40
CA SER A 11 -21.44 13.03 17.64
C SER A 11 -20.53 14.26 17.72
N ASP A 12 -19.56 14.28 18.64
CA ASP A 12 -18.57 15.36 18.74
C ASP A 12 -17.44 15.17 17.72
N LEU A 13 -17.48 15.98 16.66
CA LEU A 13 -16.50 15.95 15.57
C LEU A 13 -15.05 16.12 16.08
N SER A 14 -14.81 16.95 17.10
CA SER A 14 -13.46 17.17 17.62
C SER A 14 -12.92 15.90 18.27
N LEU A 15 -13.78 15.21 19.03
CA LEU A 15 -13.46 13.92 19.63
C LEU A 15 -13.24 12.84 18.56
N VAL A 16 -14.08 12.79 17.53
CA VAL A 16 -13.94 11.84 16.41
C VAL A 16 -12.61 12.07 15.67
N LYS A 17 -12.22 13.33 15.43
CA LYS A 17 -10.95 13.66 14.78
C LYS A 17 -9.76 13.19 15.62
N LEU A 18 -9.77 13.47 16.92
CA LEU A 18 -8.72 13.00 17.84
C LEU A 18 -8.65 11.47 17.87
N ALA A 19 -9.80 10.80 18.00
CA ALA A 19 -9.90 9.35 18.01
C ALA A 19 -9.42 8.73 16.69
N SER A 20 -9.80 9.28 15.54
CA SER A 20 -9.38 8.79 14.22
C SER A 20 -7.87 8.88 14.02
N SER A 21 -7.23 9.95 14.50
CA SER A 21 -5.77 10.11 14.47
C SER A 21 -5.07 9.14 15.41
N ALA A 22 -5.65 8.80 16.55
CA ALA A 22 -5.12 7.75 17.42
C ALA A 22 -5.29 6.37 16.77
N ILE A 23 -6.47 6.12 16.19
CA ILE A 23 -6.82 4.87 15.52
C ILE A 23 -5.85 4.56 14.39
N SER A 24 -5.47 5.55 13.57
CA SER A 24 -4.56 5.34 12.44
C SER A 24 -3.24 4.66 12.85
N ASN A 25 -2.74 4.91 14.06
CA ASN A 25 -1.54 4.27 14.60
C ASN A 25 -1.85 2.96 15.34
N THR A 26 -3.01 2.86 15.99
CA THR A 26 -3.39 1.66 16.78
C THR A 26 -3.92 0.50 15.96
N VAL A 27 -4.21 0.68 14.67
CA VAL A 27 -4.63 -0.39 13.77
C VAL A 27 -3.46 -1.18 13.16
N LEU A 28 -2.20 -0.82 13.43
CA LEU A 28 -1.03 -1.57 12.97
C LEU A 28 -1.02 -3.01 13.51
N GLU A 29 -0.40 -3.93 12.76
CA GLU A 29 -0.32 -5.37 13.09
C GLU A 29 0.20 -5.64 14.51
N PHE A 30 1.14 -4.81 14.99
CA PHE A 30 1.79 -4.96 16.30
C PHE A 30 0.96 -4.47 17.48
N SER A 31 -0.17 -3.81 17.23
CA SER A 31 -0.98 -3.22 18.29
C SER A 31 -1.86 -4.26 18.96
N THR A 32 -1.82 -4.30 20.29
CA THR A 32 -2.73 -5.13 21.10
C THR A 32 -4.21 -4.76 20.92
N CYS A 33 -4.50 -3.59 20.34
CA CYS A 33 -5.86 -3.15 20.04
C CYS A 33 -6.42 -3.63 18.71
N ARG A 34 -5.59 -4.06 17.76
CA ARG A 34 -6.01 -4.31 16.37
C ARG A 34 -7.16 -5.31 16.27
N ALA A 35 -7.05 -6.46 16.94
CA ALA A 35 -8.08 -7.50 16.89
C ALA A 35 -9.43 -6.99 17.41
N LYS A 36 -9.43 -6.24 18.52
CA LYS A 36 -10.63 -5.64 19.10
C LYS A 36 -11.25 -4.59 18.19
N LEU A 37 -10.43 -3.74 17.59
CA LEU A 37 -10.90 -2.71 16.65
C LEU A 37 -11.56 -3.36 15.42
N LEU A 38 -10.94 -4.41 14.85
CA LEU A 38 -11.50 -5.17 13.74
C LEU A 38 -12.84 -5.82 14.09
N SER A 39 -12.92 -6.52 15.23
CA SER A 39 -14.20 -7.09 15.70
C SER A 39 -15.27 -6.04 16.03
N GLY A 40 -14.84 -4.82 16.35
CA GLY A 40 -15.72 -3.70 16.67
C GLY A 40 -16.24 -2.92 15.45
N GLY A 41 -15.96 -3.39 14.23
CA GLY A 41 -16.42 -2.76 12.99
C GLY A 41 -15.60 -1.55 12.55
N ILE A 42 -14.32 -1.46 12.95
CA ILE A 42 -13.51 -0.29 12.59
C ILE A 42 -13.36 -0.11 11.08
N LEU A 43 -13.32 -1.20 10.31
CA LEU A 43 -13.13 -1.12 8.86
C LEU A 43 -14.25 -0.31 8.20
N ASP A 44 -15.51 -0.59 8.54
CA ASP A 44 -16.67 0.11 7.97
C ASP A 44 -16.65 1.61 8.31
N ILE A 45 -16.22 1.95 9.52
CA ILE A 45 -16.08 3.35 9.98
C ILE A 45 -14.98 4.07 9.18
N LEU A 46 -13.83 3.43 8.98
CA LEU A 46 -12.73 4.00 8.20
C LEU A 46 -13.12 4.21 6.73
N LEU A 47 -13.91 3.29 6.16
CA LEU A 47 -14.45 3.43 4.81
C LEU A 47 -15.44 4.59 4.73
N ALA A 48 -16.31 4.76 5.73
CA ALA A 48 -17.24 5.88 5.82
C ALA A 48 -16.52 7.24 5.91
N PHE A 49 -15.36 7.30 6.59
CA PHE A 49 -14.55 8.51 6.67
C PHE A 49 -14.06 9.01 5.31
N LEU A 50 -13.83 8.13 4.35
CA LEU A 50 -13.36 8.53 3.01
C LEU A 50 -14.40 9.35 2.23
N ALA A 51 -15.68 9.27 2.63
CA ALA A 51 -16.77 10.05 2.06
C ALA A 51 -17.16 11.25 2.94
N HIS A 52 -16.50 11.45 4.08
CA HIS A 52 -16.84 12.51 5.01
C HIS A 52 -16.38 13.89 4.49
N PRO A 53 -17.17 14.96 4.66
CA PRO A 53 -16.81 16.30 4.17
C PRO A 53 -15.63 16.94 4.92
N ASP A 54 -15.39 16.55 6.18
CA ASP A 54 -14.18 16.94 6.91
C ASP A 54 -12.96 16.21 6.33
N HIS A 55 -12.05 17.01 5.79
CA HIS A 55 -10.87 16.52 5.08
C HIS A 55 -9.91 15.74 5.99
N ASP A 56 -9.75 16.14 7.26
CA ASP A 56 -8.84 15.45 8.18
C ASP A 56 -9.35 14.05 8.49
N LEU A 57 -10.68 13.87 8.63
CA LEU A 57 -11.26 12.54 8.77
C LEU A 57 -11.01 11.68 7.54
N SER A 58 -11.17 12.22 6.33
CA SER A 58 -10.93 11.47 5.11
C SER A 58 -9.46 11.00 4.99
N ILE A 59 -8.50 11.87 5.33
CA ILE A 59 -7.07 11.55 5.35
C ILE A 59 -6.77 10.53 6.44
N ASN A 60 -7.28 10.72 7.66
CA ASN A 60 -7.07 9.79 8.76
C ASN A 60 -7.64 8.40 8.45
N GLY A 61 -8.80 8.34 7.78
CA GLY A 61 -9.38 7.12 7.26
C GLY A 61 -8.43 6.40 6.30
N MET A 62 -7.91 7.11 5.30
CA MET A 62 -6.98 6.51 4.32
C MET A 62 -5.66 6.07 4.95
N TRP A 63 -5.09 6.86 5.88
CA TRP A 63 -3.92 6.48 6.66
C TRP A 63 -4.15 5.22 7.50
N ALA A 64 -5.30 5.14 8.17
CA ALA A 64 -5.67 3.99 8.96
C ALA A 64 -5.84 2.75 8.07
N LEU A 65 -6.45 2.85 6.88
CA LEU A 65 -6.54 1.73 5.92
C LEU A 65 -5.17 1.29 5.42
N ARG A 66 -4.28 2.22 5.06
CA ARG A 66 -2.88 1.94 4.74
C ARG A 66 -2.22 1.15 5.86
N ASN A 67 -2.36 1.58 7.10
CA ASN A 67 -1.76 0.92 8.26
C ASN A 67 -2.43 -0.42 8.57
N LEU A 68 -3.75 -0.53 8.36
CA LEU A 68 -4.50 -1.75 8.55
C LEU A 68 -4.04 -2.85 7.57
N SER A 69 -3.72 -2.48 6.34
CA SER A 69 -3.23 -3.40 5.30
C SER A 69 -1.77 -3.83 5.49
N TYR A 70 -0.97 -3.08 6.26
CA TYR A 70 0.44 -3.38 6.49
C TYR A 70 0.62 -4.65 7.30
N LEU A 71 1.41 -5.60 6.77
CA LEU A 71 1.63 -6.95 7.34
C LEU A 71 0.35 -7.72 7.69
N SER A 72 -0.77 -7.35 7.08
CA SER A 72 -2.07 -7.97 7.33
C SER A 72 -2.23 -9.31 6.62
N THR A 73 -3.27 -10.04 7.03
CA THR A 73 -3.71 -11.27 6.35
C THR A 73 -4.34 -10.95 5.00
N LEU A 74 -4.32 -11.91 4.06
CA LEU A 74 -5.01 -11.79 2.78
C LEU A 74 -6.48 -11.40 2.94
N LYS A 75 -7.16 -11.96 3.95
CA LYS A 75 -8.57 -11.66 4.23
C LYS A 75 -8.81 -10.17 4.50
N ILE A 76 -8.00 -9.56 5.39
CA ILE A 76 -8.13 -8.12 5.70
C ILE A 76 -7.91 -7.27 4.44
N LYS A 77 -6.92 -7.62 3.61
CA LYS A 77 -6.64 -6.90 2.35
C LYS A 77 -7.81 -6.99 1.38
N GLN A 78 -8.39 -8.17 1.21
CA GLN A 78 -9.58 -8.37 0.38
C GLN A 78 -10.76 -7.57 0.91
N ASP A 79 -10.97 -7.53 2.23
CA ASP A 79 -12.04 -6.74 2.84
C ASP A 79 -11.85 -5.24 2.60
N VAL A 80 -10.61 -4.74 2.68
CA VAL A 80 -10.29 -3.34 2.33
C VAL A 80 -10.54 -3.06 0.85
N ILE A 81 -10.13 -3.93 -0.07
CA ILE A 81 -10.38 -3.77 -1.52
C ILE A 81 -11.88 -3.77 -1.81
N ASN A 82 -12.61 -4.72 -1.24
CA ASN A 82 -14.06 -4.85 -1.46
C ASN A 82 -14.81 -3.63 -0.90
N GLY A 83 -14.40 -3.14 0.27
CA GLY A 83 -14.98 -1.96 0.89
C GLY A 83 -14.69 -0.67 0.13
N LEU A 84 -13.47 -0.51 -0.41
CA LEU A 84 -13.15 0.60 -1.30
C LEU A 84 -13.86 0.47 -2.64
N THR A 85 -14.02 -0.75 -3.15
CA THR A 85 -14.35 -1.10 -4.53
C THR A 85 -13.23 -0.76 -5.52
N ILE A 86 -13.08 -1.59 -6.55
CA ILE A 86 -12.05 -1.41 -7.58
C ILE A 86 -12.30 -0.15 -8.40
N ASP A 87 -13.56 0.15 -8.72
CA ASP A 87 -13.92 1.34 -9.49
C ASP A 87 -13.57 2.64 -8.75
N ARG A 88 -13.81 2.67 -7.43
CA ARG A 88 -13.41 3.82 -6.62
C ARG A 88 -11.89 3.97 -6.54
N ILE A 89 -11.15 2.87 -6.44
CA ILE A 89 -9.68 2.91 -6.47
C ILE A 89 -9.20 3.53 -7.78
N TYR A 90 -9.71 3.10 -8.94
CA TYR A 90 -9.36 3.71 -10.22
C TYR A 90 -9.77 5.19 -10.29
N SER A 91 -10.99 5.54 -9.85
CA SER A 91 -11.45 6.93 -9.79
C SER A 91 -10.51 7.79 -8.96
N LEU A 92 -10.07 7.32 -7.80
CA LEU A 92 -9.12 8.04 -6.95
C LEU A 92 -7.75 8.19 -7.60
N LEU A 93 -7.21 7.12 -8.21
CA LEU A 93 -5.93 7.18 -8.94
C LEU A 93 -5.98 8.19 -10.09
N GLU A 94 -7.09 8.25 -10.83
CA GLU A 94 -7.19 9.07 -12.03
C GLU A 94 -7.54 10.53 -11.74
N GLN A 95 -8.41 10.77 -10.74
CA GLN A 95 -9.08 12.06 -10.53
C GLN A 95 -8.67 12.77 -9.23
N CYS A 96 -8.06 12.10 -8.25
CA CYS A 96 -7.67 12.76 -7.01
C CYS A 96 -6.52 13.74 -7.26
N THR A 97 -6.65 14.95 -6.71
CA THR A 97 -5.64 16.01 -6.80
C THR A 97 -4.93 16.26 -5.47
N ASP A 98 -5.42 15.70 -4.37
CA ASP A 98 -4.73 15.79 -3.08
C ASP A 98 -3.59 14.77 -3.03
N GLU A 99 -2.37 15.26 -3.14
CA GLU A 99 -1.17 14.44 -3.12
C GLU A 99 -0.98 13.67 -1.81
N ARG A 100 -1.42 14.22 -0.66
CA ARG A 100 -1.32 13.51 0.62
C ARG A 100 -2.20 12.27 0.61
N PHE A 101 -3.40 12.41 0.07
CA PHE A 101 -4.33 11.30 -0.10
C PHE A 101 -3.79 10.28 -1.11
N LEU A 102 -3.24 10.73 -2.24
CA LEU A 102 -2.62 9.86 -3.25
C LEU A 102 -1.44 9.05 -2.69
N ILE A 103 -0.54 9.67 -1.92
CA ILE A 103 0.58 8.96 -1.27
C ILE A 103 0.04 7.83 -0.40
N CYS A 104 -1.01 8.11 0.38
CA CYS A 104 -1.60 7.10 1.26
C CYS A 104 -2.27 5.97 0.48
N LEU A 105 -2.99 6.28 -0.59
CA LEU A 105 -3.61 5.30 -1.48
C LEU A 105 -2.56 4.42 -2.17
N LEU A 106 -1.52 5.01 -2.74
CA LEU A 106 -0.44 4.26 -3.42
C LEU A 106 0.31 3.35 -2.44
N SER A 107 0.62 3.85 -1.24
CA SER A 107 1.20 3.03 -0.17
C SER A 107 0.26 1.92 0.30
N LEU A 108 -1.05 2.17 0.39
CA LEU A 108 -2.06 1.15 0.69
C LEU A 108 -2.03 0.06 -0.39
N LEU A 109 -2.04 0.43 -1.67
CA LEU A 109 -1.96 -0.52 -2.77
C LEU A 109 -0.67 -1.33 -2.73
N ARG A 110 0.47 -0.71 -2.44
CA ARG A 110 1.74 -1.45 -2.23
C ARG A 110 1.64 -2.48 -1.11
N ASN A 111 1.02 -2.12 0.03
CA ASN A 111 0.84 -3.05 1.14
C ASN A 111 -0.09 -4.22 0.76
N ILE A 112 -1.14 -3.93 0.00
CA ILE A 112 -2.09 -4.91 -0.55
C ILE A 112 -1.35 -5.87 -1.48
N PHE A 113 -0.67 -5.34 -2.51
CA PHE A 113 0.18 -6.07 -3.43
C PHE A 113 1.53 -6.39 -2.80
N ASN A 114 1.57 -7.13 -1.69
CA ASN A 114 2.85 -7.70 -1.24
C ASN A 114 3.17 -8.95 -2.09
N GLU A 115 4.43 -9.40 -2.09
CA GLU A 115 4.88 -10.52 -2.94
C GLU A 115 4.03 -11.80 -2.77
N LYS A 116 3.66 -12.15 -1.53
CA LYS A 116 2.89 -13.37 -1.23
C LYS A 116 1.43 -13.32 -1.70
N ASP A 117 0.80 -12.16 -1.67
CA ASP A 117 -0.64 -11.99 -1.94
C ASP A 117 -0.91 -11.45 -3.35
N THR A 118 0.10 -10.87 -4.03
CA THR A 118 -0.06 -10.21 -5.34
C THR A 118 -0.67 -11.14 -6.39
N GLN A 119 -0.24 -12.41 -6.45
CA GLN A 119 -0.77 -13.38 -7.43
C GLN A 119 -2.27 -13.68 -7.26
N ILE A 120 -2.80 -13.48 -6.05
CA ILE A 120 -4.22 -13.72 -5.74
C ILE A 120 -5.03 -12.43 -5.94
N ILE A 121 -4.46 -11.29 -5.55
CA ILE A 121 -5.17 -10.01 -5.56
C ILE A 121 -5.14 -9.33 -6.93
N LEU A 122 -4.00 -9.37 -7.64
CA LEU A 122 -3.84 -8.69 -8.92
C LEU A 122 -4.90 -9.07 -9.98
N PRO A 123 -5.35 -10.34 -10.09
CA PRO A 123 -6.45 -10.72 -10.97
C PRO A 123 -7.83 -10.15 -10.58
N MET A 124 -8.02 -9.69 -9.33
CA MET A 124 -9.24 -8.96 -8.96
C MET A 124 -9.28 -7.63 -9.72
N PHE A 125 -8.12 -7.02 -9.94
CA PHE A 125 -7.95 -5.86 -10.80
C PHE A 125 -7.82 -6.29 -12.26
N ASN A 126 -7.90 -5.34 -13.19
CA ASN A 126 -7.38 -5.54 -14.54
C ASN A 126 -5.89 -5.15 -14.53
N PRO A 127 -4.93 -6.10 -14.58
CA PRO A 127 -3.51 -5.79 -14.35
C PRO A 127 -2.94 -4.83 -15.39
N VAL A 128 -3.34 -4.99 -16.65
CA VAL A 128 -2.95 -4.11 -17.75
C VAL A 128 -3.48 -2.71 -17.53
N LYS A 129 -4.78 -2.59 -17.20
CA LYS A 129 -5.40 -1.29 -16.90
C LYS A 129 -4.71 -0.62 -15.71
N LEU A 130 -4.43 -1.35 -14.63
CA LEU A 130 -3.75 -0.81 -13.44
C LEU A 130 -2.37 -0.24 -13.80
N LEU A 131 -1.55 -1.01 -14.51
CA LEU A 131 -0.23 -0.54 -14.96
C LEU A 131 -0.33 0.68 -15.86
N THR A 132 -1.22 0.66 -16.86
CA THR A 132 -1.43 1.80 -17.75
C THR A 132 -1.93 3.04 -17.01
N THR A 133 -2.82 2.89 -16.02
CA THR A 133 -3.28 4.00 -15.18
C THR A 133 -2.11 4.59 -14.38
N LEU A 134 -1.27 3.75 -13.75
CA LEU A 134 -0.10 4.21 -13.00
C LEU A 134 0.95 4.89 -13.89
N GLN A 135 1.19 4.38 -15.09
CA GLN A 135 2.09 5.00 -16.08
C GLN A 135 1.59 6.39 -16.49
N LYS A 136 0.29 6.53 -16.79
CA LYS A 136 -0.32 7.84 -17.08
C LYS A 136 -0.24 8.80 -15.90
N MET A 137 -0.36 8.30 -14.66
CA MET A 137 -0.14 9.13 -13.48
C MET A 137 1.32 9.59 -13.36
N HIS A 138 2.28 8.72 -13.68
CA HIS A 138 3.71 9.03 -13.63
C HIS A 138 4.14 10.11 -14.63
N GLU A 139 3.37 10.30 -15.71
CA GLU A 139 3.58 11.38 -16.69
C GLU A 139 3.08 12.75 -16.19
N LYS A 140 2.30 12.80 -15.11
CA LYS A 140 1.80 14.04 -14.53
C LYS A 140 2.88 14.70 -13.64
N ASN A 141 2.80 16.02 -13.51
CA ASN A 141 3.73 16.81 -12.69
C ASN A 141 3.35 16.81 -11.20
N TYR A 142 3.43 15.64 -10.55
CA TYR A 142 3.25 15.50 -9.10
C TYR A 142 4.57 15.77 -8.35
N SER A 143 4.49 15.90 -7.02
CA SER A 143 5.68 15.90 -6.15
C SER A 143 6.56 14.65 -6.33
N VAL A 144 7.81 14.78 -5.86
CA VAL A 144 8.81 13.71 -5.88
C VAL A 144 8.31 12.51 -5.05
N GLU A 145 7.61 12.78 -3.96
CA GLU A 145 7.06 11.77 -3.06
C GLU A 145 5.99 10.92 -3.74
N VAL A 146 5.03 11.55 -4.44
CA VAL A 146 3.99 10.83 -5.21
C VAL A 146 4.65 10.03 -6.33
N SER A 147 5.54 10.66 -7.09
CA SER A 147 6.24 10.03 -8.22
C SER A 147 7.01 8.78 -7.77
N ARG A 148 7.72 8.87 -6.64
CA ARG A 148 8.43 7.74 -6.01
C ARG A 148 7.49 6.60 -5.65
N GLU A 149 6.33 6.87 -5.05
CA GLU A 149 5.37 5.83 -4.69
C GLU A 149 4.76 5.16 -5.94
N ILE A 150 4.53 5.92 -7.01
CA ILE A 150 4.09 5.37 -8.31
C ILE A 150 5.15 4.43 -8.89
N SER A 151 6.42 4.86 -8.97
CA SER A 151 7.51 4.05 -9.54
C SER A 151 7.67 2.73 -8.78
N ILE A 152 7.69 2.78 -7.44
CA ILE A 152 7.82 1.58 -6.60
C ILE A 152 6.67 0.59 -6.88
N LEU A 153 5.44 1.09 -7.00
CA LEU A 153 4.30 0.23 -7.26
C LEU A 153 4.35 -0.40 -8.67
N ILE A 154 4.77 0.37 -9.69
CA ILE A 154 4.97 -0.13 -11.05
C ILE A 154 6.04 -1.25 -11.06
N ASP A 155 7.20 -1.00 -10.44
CA ASP A 155 8.30 -1.98 -10.38
C ASP A 155 7.88 -3.27 -9.68
N HIS A 156 7.12 -3.14 -8.59
CA HIS A 156 6.58 -4.28 -7.85
C HIS A 156 5.62 -5.12 -8.71
N LEU A 157 4.69 -4.46 -9.42
CA LEU A 157 3.72 -5.12 -10.29
C LEU A 157 4.39 -5.77 -11.50
N ASN A 158 5.39 -5.12 -12.10
CA ASN A 158 6.17 -5.69 -13.21
C ASN A 158 6.97 -6.92 -12.77
N SER A 159 7.61 -6.86 -11.59
CA SER A 159 8.33 -7.99 -11.02
C SER A 159 7.42 -9.19 -10.71
N SER A 160 6.17 -8.91 -10.32
CA SER A 160 5.16 -9.93 -10.04
C SER A 160 4.52 -10.51 -11.30
N ASN A 161 4.40 -9.72 -12.37
CA ASN A 161 3.89 -10.14 -13.68
C ASN A 161 4.95 -10.82 -14.55
N ALA A 162 6.22 -10.63 -14.25
CA ALA A 162 7.31 -11.36 -14.89
C ALA A 162 7.12 -12.86 -14.62
N SER A 163 6.65 -13.56 -15.64
CA SER A 163 6.63 -15.02 -15.66
C SER A 163 7.97 -15.57 -15.13
N PRO A 164 8.02 -16.68 -14.37
CA PRO A 164 9.30 -17.26 -13.92
C PRO A 164 10.32 -17.50 -15.06
N ARG A 165 9.85 -17.56 -16.31
CA ARG A 165 10.66 -17.71 -17.53
C ARG A 165 11.35 -16.44 -18.03
N GLN A 166 11.09 -15.26 -17.45
CA GLN A 166 11.73 -14.00 -17.80
C GLN A 166 12.70 -13.47 -16.72
N ARG A 167 12.96 -14.25 -15.66
CA ARG A 167 14.16 -14.05 -14.86
C ARG A 167 15.37 -14.42 -15.71
N LEU A 168 15.86 -13.46 -16.48
CA LEU A 168 17.22 -13.51 -17.01
C LEU A 168 18.16 -13.74 -15.82
N PRO A 169 19.07 -14.72 -15.87
CA PRO A 169 20.11 -14.81 -14.87
C PRO A 169 20.95 -13.55 -14.99
N SER A 170 20.87 -12.68 -14.00
CA SER A 170 21.85 -11.63 -13.75
C SER A 170 23.12 -12.31 -13.21
N ASP A 171 23.81 -13.06 -14.07
CA ASP A 171 25.16 -13.57 -13.84
C ASP A 171 25.77 -14.00 -15.19
N SER A 172 26.05 -13.01 -16.04
CA SER A 172 27.22 -13.07 -16.90
C SER A 172 28.23 -12.03 -16.40
N VAL A 173 28.58 -12.14 -15.12
CA VAL A 173 29.85 -11.58 -14.62
C VAL A 173 30.94 -12.48 -15.19
N ASN A 174 31.62 -11.94 -16.18
CA ASN A 174 32.79 -12.51 -16.84
C ASN A 174 33.86 -12.88 -15.78
N PRO A 175 34.19 -14.15 -15.53
CA PRO A 175 35.26 -14.52 -14.62
C PRO A 175 36.54 -14.72 -15.44
N THR A 176 37.13 -13.62 -15.90
CA THR A 176 38.48 -13.64 -16.49
C THR A 176 39.34 -12.54 -15.88
N CYS A 177 39.71 -12.72 -14.61
CA CYS A 177 40.99 -12.25 -14.10
C CYS A 177 41.36 -12.94 -12.77
N ARG A 178 41.76 -14.22 -12.87
CA ARG A 178 42.69 -14.84 -11.90
C ARG A 178 43.65 -15.72 -12.69
N THR A 179 44.65 -15.10 -13.29
CA THR A 179 45.88 -15.79 -13.67
C THR A 179 46.66 -16.08 -12.40
N SER A 180 46.62 -17.34 -11.98
CA SER A 180 47.65 -17.94 -11.13
C SER A 180 48.95 -18.01 -11.93
N LEU A 181 50.01 -17.37 -11.45
CA LEU A 181 51.39 -17.72 -11.81
C LEU A 181 52.24 -17.48 -10.56
N PHE A 182 52.51 -18.56 -9.83
CA PHE A 182 53.74 -18.66 -9.04
C PHE A 182 54.94 -18.44 -9.96
N PRO A 183 56.04 -17.92 -9.41
CA PRO A 183 57.25 -18.72 -9.48
C PRO A 183 57.88 -18.87 -8.10
N GLU A 184 58.16 -20.13 -7.74
CA GLU A 184 59.27 -20.45 -6.85
C GLU A 184 60.57 -19.98 -7.52
N CYS A 185 61.48 -19.38 -6.74
CA CYS A 185 62.91 -19.67 -6.79
C CYS A 185 63.64 -18.99 -5.62
N ASN A 186 64.53 -19.78 -5.02
CA ASN A 186 65.38 -19.53 -3.85
C ASN A 186 66.32 -18.33 -3.97
N GLU A 187 66.64 -17.72 -2.84
CA GLU A 187 68.00 -17.55 -2.29
C GLU A 187 67.92 -17.41 -0.75
#